data_AF-A0A5C7LQH9-F1
#
_entry.id   AF-A0A5C7LQH9-F1
#
_cell.length_a   1.000
_cell.length_b   1.000
_cell.length_c   1.000
_cell.angle_alpha   90.00
_cell.angle_beta   90.00
_cell.angle_gamma   90.00
#
_symmetry.space_group_name_H-M   'P 1'
#
loop_
_entity.id
_entity.type
_entity.pdbx_description
1 polymer ?
#
loop_
_entity_poly.entity_id
_entity_poly.type
_entity_poly.pdbx_seq_one_letter_code
_entity_poly.pdbx_strand_id
1 'polypeptide(L)'
;MRILITGGPRTGKTVLAVKLSIQSGLQVFHTDDLIDVGWSEASANAAEWMEQPGPWVIEGVSIPRALRKWLAAHPEGKPADKIIYLSVPRVELSSGQAAMAKGVATVWREVVPELVRRGVEIVFDPDPDQMPVAAAAASR
;
A
#
# COMPACT_ATOMS: atom_id res chain seq x y z
N MET A 1 -5.61 11.08 -7.03
CA MET A 1 -4.49 10.11 -6.98
C MET A 1 -4.71 9.18 -5.80
N ARG A 2 -4.76 7.87 -6.04
CA ARG A 2 -4.91 6.79 -5.06
C ARG A 2 -3.59 6.07 -4.90
N ILE A 3 -3.01 6.09 -3.69
CA ILE A 3 -1.69 5.50 -3.41
C ILE A 3 -1.82 4.37 -2.40
N LEU A 4 -1.20 3.23 -2.69
CA LEU A 4 -0.95 2.20 -1.68
C LEU A 4 0.51 2.21 -1.25
N ILE A 5 0.77 2.03 0.04
CA ILE A 5 2.12 1.87 0.58
C ILE A 5 2.18 0.54 1.33
N THR A 6 3.06 -0.34 0.91
CA THR A 6 3.18 -1.68 1.49
C THR A 6 4.64 -2.08 1.69
N GLY A 7 4.86 -3.22 2.32
CA GLY A 7 6.16 -3.68 2.76
C GLY A 7 6.10 -4.40 4.10
N GLY A 8 7.22 -4.99 4.50
CA GLY A 8 7.36 -5.63 5.80
C GLY A 8 7.15 -4.66 6.98
N PRO A 9 7.07 -5.17 8.22
CA PRO A 9 7.09 -4.32 9.40
C PRO A 9 8.35 -3.46 9.45
N ARG A 10 8.25 -2.27 10.06
CA ARG A 10 9.37 -1.34 10.31
C ARG A 10 10.13 -0.83 9.07
N THR A 11 9.54 -0.87 7.87
CA THR A 11 10.17 -0.35 6.64
C THR A 11 9.96 1.15 6.43
N GLY A 12 9.14 1.80 7.26
CA GLY A 12 8.86 3.25 7.18
C GLY A 12 7.54 3.63 6.48
N LYS A 13 6.62 2.67 6.28
CA LYS A 13 5.33 2.89 5.60
C LYS A 13 4.53 4.05 6.19
N THR A 14 4.25 4.01 7.49
CA THR A 14 3.50 5.05 8.20
C THR A 14 4.18 6.41 8.12
N VAL A 15 5.51 6.47 8.22
CA VAL A 15 6.28 7.73 8.08
C VAL A 15 6.08 8.33 6.68
N LEU A 16 6.18 7.52 5.64
CA LEU A 16 5.97 7.97 4.26
C LEU A 16 4.50 8.39 4.03
N ALA A 17 3.55 7.63 4.55
CA ALA A 17 2.12 7.94 4.44
C ALA A 17 1.78 9.29 5.09
N VAL A 18 2.28 9.53 6.31
CA VAL A 18 2.13 10.81 7.03
C VAL A 18 2.78 11.95 6.27
N LYS A 19 3.99 11.75 5.73
CA LYS A 19 4.67 12.78 4.91
C LYS A 19 3.83 13.16 3.68
N LEU A 20 3.30 12.19 2.95
CA LEU A 20 2.42 12.41 1.80
C LEU A 20 1.13 13.13 2.20
N SER A 21 0.54 12.76 3.34
CA SER A 21 -0.64 13.42 3.88
C SER A 21 -0.38 14.89 4.19
N ILE A 22 0.71 15.21 4.91
CA ILE A 22 1.08 16.59 5.26
C ILE A 22 1.37 17.42 4.01
N GLN A 23 2.07 16.86 3.02
CA GLN A 23 2.45 17.60 1.81
C GLN A 23 1.31 17.80 0.82
N SER A 24 0.36 16.87 0.75
CA SER A 24 -0.67 16.82 -0.31
C SER A 24 -2.11 16.93 0.21
N GLY A 25 -2.32 16.98 1.53
CA GLY A 25 -3.65 16.97 2.15
C GLY A 25 -4.43 15.67 1.97
N LEU A 26 -3.75 14.54 1.67
CA LEU A 26 -4.40 13.26 1.42
C LEU A 26 -4.85 12.60 2.72
N GLN A 27 -6.07 12.06 2.73
CA GLN A 27 -6.53 11.16 3.79
C GLN A 27 -5.68 9.89 3.81
N VAL A 28 -5.29 9.46 5.01
CA VAL A 28 -4.53 8.22 5.22
C VAL A 28 -5.41 7.20 5.94
N PHE A 29 -5.41 5.97 5.44
CA PHE A 29 -5.99 4.81 6.10
C PHE A 29 -4.87 3.85 6.51
N HIS A 30 -4.83 3.46 7.77
CA HIS A 30 -3.82 2.56 8.30
C HIS A 30 -4.42 1.17 8.49
N THR A 31 -3.87 0.14 7.84
CA THR A 31 -4.42 -1.22 8.03
C THR A 31 -4.21 -1.75 9.44
N ASP A 32 -3.31 -1.13 10.21
CA ASP A 32 -3.10 -1.45 11.62
C ASP A 32 -4.31 -1.05 12.48
N ASP A 33 -5.16 -0.10 12.02
CA ASP A 33 -6.44 0.25 12.67
C ASP A 33 -7.48 -0.90 12.60
N LEU A 34 -7.19 -1.92 11.78
CA LEU A 34 -8.04 -3.11 11.58
C LEU A 34 -7.50 -4.34 12.34
N ILE A 35 -6.53 -4.17 13.23
CA ILE A 35 -5.87 -5.31 13.90
C ILE A 35 -6.85 -6.14 14.76
N ASP A 36 -7.86 -5.49 15.34
CA ASP A 36 -8.81 -6.11 16.28
C ASP A 36 -9.83 -7.03 15.59
N VAL A 37 -10.08 -6.85 14.29
CA VAL A 37 -11.02 -7.69 13.52
C VAL A 37 -10.34 -8.96 12.95
N GLY A 38 -9.05 -9.14 13.20
CA GLY A 38 -8.29 -10.29 12.74
C GLY A 38 -7.91 -10.24 11.25
N TRP A 39 -6.93 -11.05 10.86
CA TRP A 39 -6.22 -10.92 9.58
C TRP A 39 -7.08 -11.05 8.33
N SER A 40 -8.08 -11.95 8.33
CA SER A 40 -8.93 -12.14 7.15
C SER A 40 -9.84 -10.93 6.94
N GLU A 41 -10.51 -10.47 8.00
CA GLU A 41 -11.42 -9.34 7.95
C GLU A 41 -10.66 -8.03 7.68
N ALA A 42 -9.51 -7.81 8.32
CA ALA A 42 -8.67 -6.64 8.08
C ALA A 42 -8.30 -6.49 6.59
N SER A 43 -7.97 -7.58 5.91
CA SER A 43 -7.67 -7.54 4.47
C SER A 43 -8.91 -7.39 3.59
N ALA A 44 -10.10 -7.75 4.06
CA ALA A 44 -11.36 -7.47 3.35
C ALA A 44 -11.73 -6.00 3.47
N ASN A 45 -11.71 -5.44 4.69
CA ASN A 45 -12.02 -4.03 4.94
C ASN A 45 -11.02 -3.11 4.21
N ALA A 46 -9.73 -3.48 4.18
CA ALA A 46 -8.75 -2.73 3.40
C ALA A 46 -8.97 -2.83 1.88
N ALA A 47 -9.57 -3.91 1.37
CA ALA A 47 -9.98 -4.00 -0.04
C ALA A 47 -11.19 -3.10 -0.32
N GLU A 48 -12.14 -3.01 0.62
CA GLU A 48 -13.28 -2.08 0.51
C GLU A 48 -12.84 -0.61 0.50
N TRP A 49 -11.79 -0.25 1.25
CA TRP A 49 -11.20 1.10 1.15
C TRP A 49 -10.70 1.42 -0.27
N MET A 50 -10.25 0.43 -1.05
CA MET A 50 -9.80 0.63 -2.43
C MET A 50 -10.94 0.99 -3.39
N GLU A 51 -12.19 0.66 -3.03
CA GLU A 51 -13.39 1.05 -3.78
C GLU A 51 -13.75 2.52 -3.59
N GLN A 52 -13.31 3.13 -2.49
CA GLN A 52 -13.68 4.50 -2.18
C GLN A 52 -13.08 5.46 -3.22
N PRO A 53 -13.84 6.49 -3.65
CA PRO A 53 -13.32 7.49 -4.55
C PRO A 53 -12.11 8.18 -3.89
N GLY A 54 -11.03 8.34 -4.67
CA GLY A 54 -9.85 9.07 -4.24
C GLY A 54 -10.08 10.58 -4.12
N PRO A 55 -9.08 11.32 -3.63
CA PRO A 55 -7.70 10.89 -3.42
C PRO A 55 -7.42 10.42 -1.98
N TRP A 56 -6.59 9.39 -1.83
CA TRP A 56 -6.24 8.81 -0.53
C TRP A 56 -4.87 8.10 -0.58
N VAL A 57 -4.34 7.81 0.61
CA VAL A 57 -3.24 6.88 0.84
C VAL A 57 -3.74 5.76 1.74
N ILE A 58 -3.55 4.50 1.36
CA ILE A 58 -3.76 3.36 2.28
C ILE A 58 -2.41 2.70 2.50
N GLU A 59 -2.05 2.46 3.75
CA GLU A 59 -0.75 1.89 4.10
C GLU A 59 -0.88 0.69 5.03
N GLY A 60 0.01 -0.28 4.84
CA GLY A 60 0.27 -1.30 5.84
C GLY A 60 0.65 -2.67 5.32
N VAL A 61 0.77 -3.61 6.25
CA VAL A 61 1.25 -4.97 5.98
C VAL A 61 0.18 -5.88 5.37
N SER A 62 -1.11 -5.56 5.54
CA SER A 62 -2.21 -6.38 5.00
C SER A 62 -2.50 -6.09 3.51
N ILE A 63 -1.94 -5.00 2.97
CA ILE A 63 -2.22 -4.51 1.62
C ILE A 63 -2.03 -5.57 0.51
N PRO A 64 -0.99 -6.43 0.49
CA PRO A 64 -0.87 -7.43 -0.56
C PRO A 64 -2.02 -8.45 -0.53
N ARG A 65 -2.50 -8.80 0.67
CA ARG A 65 -3.66 -9.70 0.82
C ARG A 65 -4.96 -9.00 0.40
N ALA A 66 -5.11 -7.72 0.73
CA ALA A 66 -6.23 -6.90 0.29
C ALA A 66 -6.25 -6.77 -1.24
N LEU A 67 -5.11 -6.49 -1.86
CA LEU A 67 -4.95 -6.46 -3.33
C LEU A 67 -5.34 -7.80 -3.97
N ARG A 68 -4.89 -8.92 -3.40
CA ARG A 68 -5.26 -10.25 -3.91
C ARG A 68 -6.78 -10.48 -3.86
N LYS A 69 -7.44 -10.05 -2.78
CA LYS A 69 -8.91 -10.10 -2.66
C LYS A 69 -9.59 -9.19 -3.67
N TRP A 70 -9.11 -7.95 -3.78
CA TRP A 70 -9.64 -6.94 -4.70
C TRP A 70 -9.57 -7.43 -6.14
N LEU A 71 -8.41 -7.93 -6.59
CA LEU A 71 -8.19 -8.45 -7.94
C LEU A 71 -9.07 -9.66 -8.26
N ALA A 72 -9.37 -10.52 -7.27
CA ALA A 72 -10.26 -11.64 -7.44
C ALA A 72 -11.74 -11.22 -7.58
N ALA A 73 -12.14 -10.15 -6.88
CA ALA A 73 -13.51 -9.61 -6.94
C ALA A 73 -13.74 -8.70 -8.16
N HIS A 74 -12.67 -8.12 -8.72
CA HIS A 74 -12.71 -7.17 -9.83
C HIS A 74 -11.91 -7.71 -11.01
N PRO A 75 -12.57 -8.38 -11.99
CA PRO A 75 -11.90 -8.89 -13.19
C PRO A 75 -11.19 -7.78 -13.98
N GLU A 76 -11.73 -6.55 -13.91
CA GLU A 76 -11.23 -5.36 -14.59
C GLU A 76 -11.01 -4.21 -13.60
N GLY A 77 -10.40 -3.13 -14.07
CA GLY A 77 -10.19 -1.91 -13.29
C GLY A 77 -8.91 -1.92 -12.45
N LYS A 78 -8.62 -0.78 -11.81
CA LYS A 78 -7.33 -0.47 -11.18
C LYS A 78 -7.53 -0.15 -9.69
N PRO A 79 -6.94 -0.92 -8.75
CA PRO A 79 -7.18 -0.72 -7.30
C PRO A 79 -6.57 0.59 -6.77
N ALA A 80 -5.48 1.04 -7.37
CA ALA A 80 -4.80 2.27 -7.01
C ALA A 80 -3.98 2.78 -8.19
N ASP A 81 -3.68 4.07 -8.25
CA ASP A 81 -2.92 4.67 -9.34
C ASP A 81 -1.43 4.29 -9.23
N LYS A 82 -0.93 4.24 -7.98
CA LYS A 82 0.46 3.98 -7.61
C LYS A 82 0.56 3.07 -6.39
N ILE A 83 1.55 2.18 -6.37
CA ILE A 83 1.92 1.35 -5.22
C ILE A 83 3.40 1.57 -4.91
N ILE A 84 3.69 1.89 -3.66
CA ILE A 84 5.04 2.04 -3.14
C ILE A 84 5.34 0.80 -2.28
N TYR A 85 6.34 0.03 -2.66
CA TYR A 85 6.81 -1.13 -1.92
C TYR A 85 8.12 -0.80 -1.18
N LEU A 86 8.07 -0.78 0.15
CA LEU A 86 9.25 -0.59 1.00
C LEU A 86 9.77 -1.95 1.47
N SER A 87 10.92 -2.37 0.96
CA SER A 87 11.48 -3.70 1.19
C SER A 87 12.48 -3.75 2.36
N VAL A 88 13.10 -2.62 2.71
CA VAL A 88 14.19 -2.57 3.68
C VAL A 88 13.70 -2.19 5.09
N PRO A 89 13.80 -3.07 6.10
CA PRO A 89 13.47 -2.70 7.47
C PRO A 89 14.50 -1.70 8.02
N ARG A 90 14.03 -0.70 8.77
CA ARG A 90 14.87 0.36 9.34
C ARG A 90 15.48 -0.01 10.71
N VAL A 91 15.01 -1.10 11.29
CA VAL A 91 15.50 -1.68 12.56
C VAL A 91 15.51 -3.20 12.45
N GLU A 92 16.22 -3.87 13.35
CA GLU A 92 16.19 -5.31 13.47
C GLU A 92 14.77 -5.82 13.74
N LEU A 93 14.40 -6.93 13.08
CA LEU A 93 13.09 -7.52 13.19
C LEU A 93 13.09 -8.67 14.20
N SER A 94 12.02 -8.80 14.97
CA SER A 94 11.76 -10.04 15.70
C SER A 94 11.50 -11.21 14.74
N SER A 95 11.63 -12.45 15.21
CA SER A 95 11.34 -13.65 14.41
C SER A 95 9.92 -13.63 13.81
N GLY A 96 8.95 -13.14 14.59
CA GLY A 96 7.56 -12.97 14.13
C GLY A 96 7.43 -11.90 13.04
N GLN A 97 8.14 -10.78 13.18
CA GLN A 97 8.17 -9.72 12.17
C GLN A 97 8.88 -10.16 10.87
N ALA A 98 9.94 -10.96 10.98
CA ALA A 98 10.61 -11.54 9.82
C ALA A 98 9.70 -12.53 9.08
N ALA A 99 8.97 -13.39 9.81
CA ALA A 99 7.96 -14.26 9.23
C ALA A 99 6.84 -13.46 8.54
N MET A 100 6.40 -12.37 9.16
CA MET A 100 5.41 -11.44 8.57
C MET A 100 5.93 -10.81 7.27
N ALA A 101 7.17 -10.31 7.25
CA ALA A 101 7.80 -9.74 6.05
C ALA A 101 7.86 -10.77 4.90
N LYS A 102 8.22 -12.02 5.21
CA LYS A 102 8.20 -13.12 4.22
C LYS A 102 6.79 -13.37 3.69
N GLY A 103 5.77 -13.32 4.55
CA GLY A 103 4.37 -13.42 4.17
C GLY A 103 3.93 -12.31 3.21
N VAL A 104 4.25 -11.06 3.53
CA VAL A 104 4.03 -9.89 2.66
C VAL A 104 4.70 -10.09 1.30
N ALA A 105 5.99 -10.43 1.28
CA ALA A 105 6.76 -10.63 0.05
C ALA A 105 6.26 -11.82 -0.80
N THR A 106 5.68 -12.84 -0.16
CA THR A 106 5.09 -13.97 -0.87
C THR A 106 3.83 -13.56 -1.60
N VAL A 107 2.88 -12.96 -0.90
CA VAL A 107 1.62 -12.53 -1.51
C VAL A 107 1.86 -11.41 -2.53
N TRP A 108 2.81 -10.51 -2.29
CA TRP A 108 3.21 -9.48 -3.25
C TRP A 108 3.59 -10.08 -4.61
N ARG A 109 4.42 -11.13 -4.63
CA ARG A 109 4.82 -11.80 -5.88
C ARG A 109 3.65 -12.41 -6.65
N GLU A 110 2.59 -12.80 -5.97
CA GLU A 110 1.37 -13.33 -6.62
C GLU A 110 0.59 -12.24 -7.36
N VAL A 111 0.54 -11.01 -6.82
CA VAL A 111 -0.33 -9.94 -7.34
C VAL A 111 0.35 -9.00 -8.32
N VAL A 112 1.69 -8.84 -8.25
CA VAL A 112 2.45 -7.90 -9.08
C VAL A 112 2.21 -8.07 -10.58
N PRO A 113 2.24 -9.28 -11.17
CA PRO A 113 2.07 -9.43 -12.62
C PRO A 113 0.75 -8.83 -13.11
N GLU A 114 -0.33 -9.05 -12.35
CA GLU A 114 -1.65 -8.54 -12.67
C GLU A 114 -1.73 -7.02 -12.49
N LEU A 115 -1.14 -6.47 -11.43
CA LEU A 115 -1.11 -5.02 -11.19
C LEU A 115 -0.37 -4.28 -12.32
N VAL A 116 0.76 -4.83 -12.77
CA VAL A 116 1.51 -4.30 -13.92
C VAL A 116 0.69 -4.39 -15.20
N ARG A 117 0.04 -5.54 -15.45
CA ARG A 117 -0.87 -5.71 -16.62
C ARG A 117 -1.98 -4.66 -16.65
N ARG A 118 -2.50 -4.27 -15.49
CA ARG A 118 -3.54 -3.23 -15.33
C ARG A 118 -3.00 -1.79 -15.27
N GLY A 119 -1.69 -1.60 -15.53
CA GLY A 119 -1.08 -0.27 -15.62
C GLY A 119 -0.91 0.45 -14.28
N VAL A 120 -0.79 -0.29 -13.17
CA VAL A 120 -0.42 0.27 -11.86
C VAL A 120 1.05 0.66 -11.85
N GLU A 121 1.34 1.90 -11.46
CA GLU A 121 2.73 2.34 -11.26
C GLU A 121 3.25 1.71 -9.97
N ILE A 122 4.37 0.98 -10.04
CA ILE A 122 4.99 0.34 -8.88
C ILE A 122 6.37 0.93 -8.67
N VAL A 123 6.63 1.44 -7.46
CA VAL A 123 7.91 2.04 -7.07
C VAL A 123 8.48 1.28 -5.87
N PHE A 124 9.76 0.95 -5.92
CA PHE A 124 10.46 0.24 -4.85
C PHE A 124 11.38 1.19 -4.08
N ASP A 125 11.30 1.15 -2.75
CA ASP A 125 12.18 1.87 -1.82
C ASP A 125 12.55 3.30 -2.28
N PRO A 126 11.56 4.13 -2.66
CA PRO A 126 11.87 5.48 -3.08
C PRO A 126 12.49 6.26 -1.91
N ASP A 127 13.45 7.14 -2.23
CA ASP A 127 13.94 8.10 -1.27
C ASP A 127 12.76 9.01 -0.84
N PRO A 128 12.36 8.95 0.45
CA PRO A 128 11.26 9.78 0.94
C PRO A 128 11.51 11.27 0.71
N ASP A 129 12.76 11.72 0.68
CA ASP A 129 13.15 13.14 0.52
C ASP A 129 13.20 13.59 -0.93
N GLN A 130 13.23 12.66 -1.88
CA GLN A 130 13.23 12.95 -3.31
C GLN A 130 11.91 12.57 -4.00
N MET A 131 10.91 12.05 -3.27
CA MET A 131 9.62 11.74 -3.85
C MET A 131 8.96 13.03 -4.37
N PRO A 132 8.67 13.15 -5.68
CA PRO A 132 7.91 14.27 -6.19
C PRO A 132 6.51 14.21 -5.61
N VAL A 133 6.12 15.27 -4.90
CA VAL A 133 4.71 15.56 -4.59
C VAL A 133 4.02 15.67 -5.95
N ALA A 134 3.01 14.84 -6.21
CA ALA A 134 2.38 14.77 -7.52
C ALA A 134 2.12 16.18 -8.06
N ALA A 135 2.70 16.48 -9.23
CA ALA A 135 2.49 17.77 -9.88
C ALA A 135 0.99 17.98 -10.00
N ALA A 136 0.49 19.06 -9.38
CA ALA A 136 -0.86 19.53 -9.61
C ALA A 136 -1.07 19.61 -11.12
N ALA A 137 -2.10 18.92 -11.62
CA ALA A 137 -2.47 19.01 -13.02
C ALA A 137 -2.56 20.49 -13.38
N ALA A 138 -1.73 20.92 -14.34
CA ALA A 138 -1.79 22.26 -14.89
C ALA A 138 -3.24 22.50 -15.31
N SER A 139 -3.89 23.42 -14.60
CA SER A 139 -5.24 23.84 -14.94
C SER A 139 -5.16 24.73 -16.17
N ARG A 140 -5.61 24.14 -17.30
CA ARG A 140 -5.99 24.73 -18.59
C ARG A 140 -4.92 25.43 -19.40
#